data_AF-A0A4V3SYV0-F1
#
_entry.id   AF-A0A4V3SYV0-F1
#
_cell.length_a   1.000
_cell.length_b   1.000
_cell.length_c   1.000
_cell.angle_alpha   90.00
_cell.angle_beta   90.00
_cell.angle_gamma   90.00
#
_symmetry.space_group_name_H-M   'P 1'
#
loop_
_entity.id
_entity.type
_entity.pdbx_description
1 polymer ?
#
loop_
_entity_poly.entity_id
_entity_poly.type
_entity_poly.pdbx_seq_one_letter_code
_entity_poly.pdbx_strand_id
1 'polypeptide(L)'
;MASGAVGPDAPGSQGLMLVEAWPTGAAYAWETSDRRLCWASVGETGFSERACATDPMAIGNSRGVDRLATLFTDGWVRLFATDHQQVTSATCSGEPLEVRRVGTVADGARTLYAVWFPDYTKGSITLLLSHDGTTSKAPLQLSDAGDRTCAPS
;
A
#
# COMPACT_ATOMS: atom_id res chain seq x y z
N MET A 1 26.66 -1.50 -3.11
CA MET A 1 25.22 -1.43 -2.77
C MET A 1 24.93 -0.02 -2.25
N ALA A 2 24.13 0.77 -2.95
CA ALA A 2 23.74 2.08 -2.44
C ALA A 2 22.77 1.86 -1.27
N SER A 3 23.11 2.33 -0.08
CA SER A 3 22.15 2.41 1.03
C SER A 3 21.05 3.39 0.61
N GLY A 4 19.82 2.90 0.43
CA GLY A 4 18.77 3.68 -0.25
C GLY A 4 17.80 4.40 0.68
N ALA A 5 17.80 4.13 1.98
CA ALA A 5 17.04 4.91 2.95
C ALA A 5 18.05 5.66 3.82
N VAL A 6 18.61 6.75 3.27
CA VAL A 6 19.69 7.53 3.88
C VAL A 6 19.33 9.00 3.95
N GLY A 7 19.97 9.71 4.89
CA GLY A 7 19.77 11.14 5.06
C GLY A 7 18.30 11.46 5.38
N PRO A 8 17.68 12.43 4.70
CA PRO A 8 16.31 12.85 5.00
C PRO A 8 15.24 11.78 4.68
N ASP A 9 15.58 10.79 3.85
CA ASP A 9 14.67 9.69 3.48
C ASP A 9 14.91 8.43 4.33
N ALA A 10 15.72 8.51 5.38
CA ALA A 10 15.93 7.39 6.28
C ALA A 10 14.64 7.02 7.05
N PRO A 11 14.46 5.75 7.43
CA PRO A 11 13.30 5.35 8.22
C PRO A 11 13.28 6.08 9.57
N GLY A 12 12.11 6.55 9.96
CA GLY A 12 11.85 7.08 11.28
C GLY A 12 11.84 5.97 12.35
N SER A 13 11.33 6.29 13.53
CA SER A 13 11.37 5.37 14.69
C SER A 13 10.61 4.06 14.49
N GLN A 14 9.66 4.01 13.56
CA GLN A 14 8.91 2.80 13.21
C GLN A 14 9.72 1.83 12.33
N GLY A 15 10.83 2.28 11.74
CA GLY A 15 11.65 1.47 10.85
C GLY A 15 10.96 1.13 9.52
N LEU A 16 11.46 0.08 8.88
CA LEU A 16 10.90 -0.43 7.62
C LEU A 16 9.73 -1.39 7.91
N MET A 17 8.62 -1.20 7.21
CA MET A 17 7.49 -2.13 7.19
C MET A 17 7.56 -2.99 5.93
N LEU A 18 7.48 -4.30 6.09
CA LEU A 18 7.45 -5.23 4.96
C LEU A 18 6.13 -5.10 4.20
N VAL A 19 6.21 -4.62 2.96
CA VAL A 19 5.06 -4.52 2.08
C VAL A 19 4.79 -5.85 1.42
N GLU A 20 5.79 -6.58 0.91
CA GLU A 20 5.70 -7.90 0.23
C GLU A 20 7.09 -8.55 0.20
N ALA A 21 7.19 -9.88 0.20
CA ALA A 21 8.45 -10.63 0.06
C ALA A 21 8.33 -11.74 -0.99
N TRP A 22 9.37 -11.92 -1.79
CA TRP A 22 9.46 -12.95 -2.82
C TRP A 22 10.87 -13.55 -2.86
N PRO A 23 11.12 -14.67 -3.59
CA PRO A 23 12.38 -15.39 -3.49
C PRO A 23 13.65 -14.57 -3.76
N THR A 24 13.55 -13.52 -4.58
CA THR A 24 14.69 -12.70 -5.03
C THR A 24 14.66 -11.27 -4.48
N GLY A 25 13.73 -10.94 -3.58
CA GLY A 25 13.57 -9.57 -3.12
C GLY A 25 12.43 -9.32 -2.14
N ALA A 26 12.27 -8.05 -1.79
CA ALA A 26 11.19 -7.58 -0.92
C ALA A 26 10.84 -6.13 -1.23
N ALA A 27 9.60 -5.77 -0.98
CA ALA A 27 9.11 -4.41 -1.02
C ALA A 27 8.86 -3.89 0.39
N TYR A 28 9.19 -2.63 0.63
CA TYR A 28 9.09 -1.98 1.92
C TYR A 28 8.39 -0.64 1.80
N ALA A 29 7.78 -0.22 2.90
CA ALA A 29 7.28 1.14 3.11
C ALA A 29 7.79 1.64 4.45
N TRP A 30 8.00 2.94 4.58
CA TRP A 30 8.40 3.55 5.85
C TRP A 30 7.97 5.00 5.93
N GLU A 31 7.69 5.44 7.15
CA GLU A 31 7.57 6.86 7.46
C GLU A 31 8.96 7.39 7.84
N THR A 32 9.33 8.53 7.28
CA THR A 32 10.57 9.25 7.58
C THR A 32 10.39 10.11 8.85
N SER A 33 11.48 10.68 9.38
CA SER A 33 11.42 11.51 10.59
C SER A 33 10.58 12.78 10.46
N ASP A 34 10.42 13.30 9.23
CA ASP A 34 9.56 14.45 8.92
C ASP A 34 8.13 14.05 8.50
N ARG A 35 7.77 12.76 8.68
CA ARG A 35 6.43 12.18 8.41
C ARG A 35 6.07 12.03 6.93
N ARG A 36 7.04 12.10 6.01
CA ARG A 36 6.81 11.70 4.61
C ARG A 36 6.79 10.18 4.52
N LEU A 37 5.87 9.65 3.70
CA LEU A 37 5.81 8.23 3.39
C LEU A 37 6.74 7.92 2.21
N CYS A 38 7.58 6.90 2.37
CA CYS A 38 8.46 6.36 1.35
C CYS A 38 8.18 4.88 1.12
N TRP A 39 8.56 4.39 -0.05
CA TRP A 39 8.47 2.98 -0.42
C TRP A 39 9.56 2.59 -1.42
N ALA A 40 9.84 1.29 -1.46
CA ALA A 40 10.83 0.74 -2.37
C ALA A 40 10.58 -0.74 -2.65
N SER A 41 10.97 -1.17 -3.86
CA SER A 41 11.20 -2.58 -4.19
C SER A 41 12.71 -2.83 -4.25
N VAL A 42 13.16 -3.88 -3.58
CA VAL A 42 14.58 -4.26 -3.47
C VAL A 42 14.75 -5.69 -3.98
N GLY A 43 15.64 -5.88 -4.94
CA GLY A 43 16.06 -7.19 -5.42
C GLY A 43 17.55 -7.46 -5.17
N GLU A 44 18.06 -8.57 -5.72
CA GLU A 44 19.45 -9.02 -5.53
C GLU A 44 20.51 -7.97 -5.87
N THR A 45 20.26 -7.13 -6.89
CA THR A 45 21.21 -6.12 -7.39
C THR A 45 21.01 -4.73 -6.78
N GLY A 46 20.02 -4.55 -5.89
CA GLY A 46 19.68 -3.28 -5.25
C GLY A 46 18.23 -2.86 -5.48
N PHE A 47 17.98 -1.55 -5.44
CA PHE A 47 16.65 -0.98 -5.62
C PHE A 47 16.19 -1.10 -7.08
N SER A 48 15.06 -1.74 -7.32
CA SER A 48 14.37 -1.69 -8.61
C SER A 48 13.43 -0.48 -8.70
N GLU A 49 12.89 -0.05 -7.56
CA GLU A 49 12.04 1.14 -7.43
C GLU A 49 12.29 1.79 -6.06
N ARG A 50 12.28 3.13 -6.01
CA ARG A 50 12.27 3.91 -4.77
C ARG A 50 11.58 5.25 -5.00
N ALA A 51 10.61 5.58 -4.15
CA ALA A 51 9.99 6.89 -4.15
C ALA A 51 9.58 7.31 -2.73
N CYS A 52 9.43 8.62 -2.56
CA CYS A 52 8.94 9.25 -1.34
C CYS A 52 7.92 10.31 -1.72
N ALA A 53 6.91 10.50 -0.87
CA ALA A 53 6.07 11.68 -0.92
C ALA A 53 6.94 12.93 -0.73
N THR A 54 6.60 14.01 -1.44
CA THR A 54 7.27 15.31 -1.31
C THR A 54 6.98 15.95 0.04
N ASP A 55 5.74 15.81 0.51
CA ASP A 55 5.23 16.39 1.75
C ASP A 55 4.55 15.30 2.60
N PRO A 56 4.44 15.49 3.92
CA PRO A 56 3.63 14.64 4.76
C PRO A 56 2.21 14.56 4.22
N MET A 57 1.69 13.34 4.09
CA MET A 57 0.33 13.17 3.59
C MET A 57 -0.67 13.61 4.67
N ALA A 58 -1.63 14.44 4.28
CA ALA A 58 -2.69 14.87 5.20
C ALA A 58 -3.50 13.65 5.66
N ILE A 59 -3.87 13.65 6.94
CA ILE A 59 -4.78 12.67 7.52
C ILE A 59 -6.21 13.14 7.29
N GLY A 60 -6.97 12.33 6.57
CA GLY A 60 -8.38 12.56 6.29
C GLY A 60 -9.27 12.14 7.46
N ASN A 61 -10.29 12.95 7.75
CA ASN A 61 -11.38 12.58 8.66
C ASN A 61 -12.53 11.86 7.93
N SER A 62 -12.51 11.84 6.60
CA SER A 62 -13.53 11.20 5.77
C SER A 62 -13.25 9.71 5.60
N ARG A 63 -14.31 8.90 5.59
CA ARG A 63 -14.21 7.49 5.24
C ARG A 63 -13.70 7.35 3.82
N GLY A 64 -12.62 6.61 3.60
CA GLY A 64 -11.97 6.60 2.30
C GLY A 64 -10.75 5.70 2.22
N VAL A 65 -10.21 5.63 1.01
CA VAL A 65 -9.06 4.80 0.67
C VAL A 65 -8.10 5.64 -0.14
N ASP A 66 -6.88 5.80 0.34
CA ASP A 66 -5.82 6.51 -0.35
C ASP A 66 -4.97 5.53 -1.13
N ARG A 67 -4.94 5.69 -2.46
CA ARG A 67 -4.01 4.94 -3.31
C ARG A 67 -2.62 5.56 -3.19
N LEU A 68 -1.65 4.77 -2.76
CA LEU A 68 -0.30 5.26 -2.48
C LEU A 68 0.65 4.94 -3.63
N ALA A 69 0.84 3.65 -3.92
CA ALA A 69 1.85 3.21 -4.87
C ALA A 69 1.47 1.91 -5.56
N THR A 70 2.09 1.70 -6.71
CA THR A 70 2.21 0.39 -7.35
C THR A 70 3.65 -0.03 -7.25
N LEU A 71 3.90 -1.16 -6.60
CA LEU A 71 5.23 -1.72 -6.45
C LEU A 71 5.38 -2.92 -7.40
N PHE A 72 6.46 -2.91 -8.17
CA PHE A 72 6.81 -4.00 -9.07
C PHE A 72 7.62 -5.05 -8.29
N THR A 73 7.04 -6.23 -8.09
CA THR A 73 7.64 -7.37 -7.38
C THR A 73 7.76 -8.56 -8.33
N ASP A 74 7.70 -9.81 -7.84
CA ASP A 74 7.37 -11.00 -8.63
C ASP A 74 5.92 -11.00 -9.19
N GLY A 75 5.18 -9.93 -8.93
CA GLY A 75 3.88 -9.59 -9.47
C GLY A 75 3.66 -8.09 -9.27
N TRP A 76 2.43 -7.72 -8.94
CA TRP A 76 2.00 -6.34 -8.82
C TRP A 76 1.37 -6.10 -7.47
N VAL A 77 2.00 -5.25 -6.66
CA VAL A 77 1.45 -4.87 -5.36
C VAL A 77 0.84 -3.49 -5.45
N ARG A 78 -0.42 -3.35 -5.01
CA ARG A 78 -1.02 -2.04 -4.74
C ARG A 78 -0.87 -1.75 -3.26
N LEU A 79 -0.07 -0.74 -2.95
CA LEU A 79 0.03 -0.15 -1.61
C LEU A 79 -1.04 0.94 -1.48
N PHE A 80 -1.84 0.86 -0.43
CA PHE A 80 -2.90 1.82 -0.15
C PHE A 80 -3.05 2.04 1.36
N ALA A 81 -3.81 3.05 1.74
CA ALA A 81 -4.02 3.40 3.12
C ALA A 81 -5.47 3.72 3.44
N THR A 82 -5.81 3.60 4.73
CA THR A 82 -7.04 4.14 5.31
C THR A 82 -6.71 4.89 6.59
N ASP A 83 -7.41 5.99 6.82
CA ASP A 83 -7.25 6.84 8.01
C ASP A 83 -8.36 6.56 9.01
N HIS A 84 -7.99 6.27 10.25
CA HIS A 84 -8.91 5.95 11.35
C HIS A 84 -9.87 4.77 11.07
N GLN A 85 -9.66 4.03 9.99
CA GLN A 85 -10.45 2.85 9.62
C GLN A 85 -9.57 1.62 9.50
N GLN A 86 -10.21 0.45 9.58
CA GLN A 86 -9.56 -0.82 9.28
C GLN A 86 -10.26 -1.53 8.12
N VAL A 87 -9.48 -2.06 7.17
CA VAL A 87 -10.00 -2.98 6.16
C VAL A 87 -10.32 -4.33 6.83
N THR A 88 -11.55 -4.80 6.66
CA THR A 88 -11.99 -6.09 7.19
C THR A 88 -12.13 -7.17 6.12
N SER A 89 -12.38 -6.77 4.87
CA SER A 89 -12.39 -7.67 3.72
C SER A 89 -12.25 -6.88 2.42
N ALA A 90 -11.90 -7.59 1.35
CA ALA A 90 -11.86 -7.06 0.00
C ALA A 90 -12.44 -8.06 -0.99
N THR A 91 -12.99 -7.56 -2.10
CA THR A 91 -13.41 -8.39 -3.22
C THR A 91 -13.00 -7.81 -4.56
N CYS A 92 -12.61 -8.69 -5.48
CA CYS A 92 -12.39 -8.40 -6.89
C CYS A 92 -13.49 -9.14 -7.68
N SER A 93 -14.37 -8.40 -8.36
CA SER A 93 -15.49 -8.98 -9.12
C SER A 93 -16.38 -9.93 -8.27
N GLY A 94 -16.55 -9.64 -6.98
CA GLY A 94 -17.33 -10.45 -6.04
C GLY A 94 -16.54 -11.56 -5.34
N GLU A 95 -15.39 -11.97 -5.89
CA GLU A 95 -14.53 -12.99 -5.29
C GLU A 95 -13.69 -12.40 -4.15
N PRO A 96 -13.53 -13.12 -3.01
CA PRO A 96 -12.66 -12.69 -1.92
C PRO A 96 -11.23 -12.43 -2.39
N LEU A 97 -10.69 -11.28 -1.98
CA LEU A 97 -9.30 -10.89 -2.23
C LEU A 97 -8.57 -10.74 -0.89
N GLU A 98 -7.39 -11.35 -0.78
CA GLU A 98 -6.56 -11.19 0.40
C GLU A 98 -5.97 -9.78 0.46
N VAL A 99 -6.10 -9.16 1.63
CA VAL A 99 -5.47 -7.87 1.95
C VAL A 99 -4.50 -8.08 3.10
N ARG A 100 -3.23 -7.78 2.86
CA ARG A 100 -2.21 -7.78 3.92
C ARG A 100 -2.18 -6.43 4.61
N ARG A 101 -2.27 -6.44 5.94
CA ARG A 101 -1.95 -5.25 6.76
C ARG A 101 -0.44 -5.12 6.84
N VAL A 102 0.09 -4.00 6.35
CA VAL A 102 1.54 -3.72 6.29
C VAL A 102 2.03 -3.12 7.60
N GLY A 103 1.29 -2.15 8.15
CA GLY A 103 1.67 -1.46 9.38
C GLY A 103 0.90 -0.16 9.56
N THR A 104 1.35 0.68 10.48
CA THR A 104 0.73 1.98 10.79
C THR A 104 1.75 3.10 10.74
N VAL A 105 1.33 4.26 10.25
CA VAL A 105 2.10 5.50 10.18
C VAL A 105 1.28 6.66 10.77
N ALA A 106 1.85 7.87 10.80
CA ALA A 106 1.21 9.07 11.33
C ALA A 106 0.68 8.86 12.75
N ASP A 107 1.55 8.40 13.65
CA ASP A 107 1.24 8.12 15.06
C ASP A 107 0.06 7.14 15.26
N GLY A 108 -0.16 6.24 14.29
CA GLY A 108 -1.22 5.24 14.32
C GLY A 108 -2.54 5.69 13.68
N ALA A 109 -2.65 6.94 13.22
CA ALA A 109 -3.84 7.44 12.56
C ALA A 109 -4.09 6.77 11.20
N ARG A 110 -3.02 6.39 10.49
CA ARG A 110 -3.08 5.77 9.17
C ARG A 110 -2.61 4.33 9.21
N THR A 111 -3.40 3.42 8.63
CA THR A 111 -3.00 2.02 8.42
C THR A 111 -2.68 1.78 6.95
N LEU A 112 -1.53 1.15 6.70
CA LEU A 112 -1.08 0.75 5.37
C LEU A 112 -1.51 -0.69 5.08
N TYR A 113 -1.95 -0.92 3.85
CA TYR A 113 -2.38 -2.22 3.35
C TYR A 113 -1.79 -2.50 1.97
N ALA A 114 -1.67 -3.78 1.65
CA ALA A 114 -1.21 -4.27 0.37
C ALA A 114 -2.15 -5.34 -0.18
N VAL A 115 -2.38 -5.29 -1.48
CA VAL A 115 -2.95 -6.40 -2.27
C VAL A 115 -1.96 -6.77 -3.36
N TRP A 116 -1.71 -8.06 -3.53
CA TRP A 116 -0.81 -8.59 -4.56
C TRP A 116 -1.62 -9.24 -5.68
N PHE A 117 -1.18 -9.03 -6.91
CA PHE A 117 -1.72 -9.67 -8.10
C PHE A 117 -0.57 -10.31 -8.90
N PRO A 118 -0.76 -11.52 -9.44
CA PRO A 118 0.26 -12.13 -10.31
C PRO A 118 0.43 -11.37 -11.63
N ASP A 119 -0.65 -10.77 -12.14
CA ASP A 119 -0.68 -10.06 -13.42
C ASP A 119 -1.25 -8.64 -13.25
N TYR A 120 -0.94 -7.75 -14.19
CA TYR A 120 -1.41 -6.38 -14.12
C TYR A 120 -2.95 -6.34 -14.20
N THR A 121 -3.56 -5.95 -13.08
CA THR A 121 -5.01 -6.00 -12.88
C THR A 121 -5.58 -4.57 -12.89
N LYS A 122 -6.60 -4.37 -13.71
CA LYS A 122 -7.33 -3.10 -13.90
C LYS A 122 -8.69 -3.08 -13.21
N GLY A 123 -9.31 -1.91 -13.16
CA GLY A 123 -10.65 -1.72 -12.59
C GLY A 123 -10.60 -1.27 -11.13
N SER A 124 -11.46 -1.84 -10.28
CA SER A 124 -11.58 -1.47 -8.86
C SER A 124 -11.85 -2.66 -7.96
N ILE A 125 -11.21 -2.68 -6.80
CA ILE A 125 -11.52 -3.62 -5.72
C ILE A 125 -12.56 -2.97 -4.81
N THR A 126 -13.53 -3.74 -4.32
CA THR A 126 -14.44 -3.28 -3.26
C THR A 126 -13.85 -3.64 -1.91
N LEU A 127 -13.56 -2.63 -1.09
CA LEU A 127 -13.10 -2.80 0.29
C LEU A 127 -14.28 -2.66 1.26
N LEU A 128 -14.35 -3.51 2.28
CA LEU A 128 -15.17 -3.29 3.45
C LEU A 128 -14.30 -2.69 4.56
N LEU A 129 -14.66 -1.49 4.98
CA LEU A 129 -13.97 -0.73 6.01
C LEU A 129 -14.78 -0.74 7.29
N SER A 130 -14.12 -0.80 8.43
CA SER A 130 -14.71 -0.68 9.77
C SER A 130 -14.18 0.57 10.48
N HIS A 131 -15.07 1.29 11.15
CA HIS A 131 -14.76 2.45 12.00
C HIS A 131 -15.84 2.58 13.08
N ASP A 132 -15.44 2.61 14.35
CA ASP A 132 -16.33 2.75 15.51
C ASP A 132 -17.53 1.80 15.49
N GLY A 133 -17.29 0.54 15.14
CA GLY A 133 -18.33 -0.49 15.07
C GLY A 133 -19.27 -0.39 13.87
N THR A 134 -19.12 0.62 13.01
CA THR A 134 -19.85 0.75 11.75
C THR A 134 -19.00 0.29 10.58
N THR A 135 -19.64 -0.27 9.54
CA THR A 135 -18.97 -0.68 8.31
C THR A 135 -19.40 0.18 7.12
N SER A 136 -18.51 0.35 6.16
CA SER A 136 -18.78 1.04 4.90
C SER A 136 -18.00 0.40 3.76
N LYS A 137 -18.58 0.41 2.56
CA LYS A 137 -17.87 0.00 1.35
C LYS A 137 -17.13 1.19 0.73
N ALA A 138 -15.92 0.95 0.24
CA ALA A 138 -15.15 1.94 -0.51
C ALA A 138 -14.44 1.28 -1.69
N PRO A 139 -14.38 1.92 -2.87
CA PRO A 139 -13.62 1.40 -3.99
C PRO A 139 -12.13 1.75 -3.83
N LEU A 140 -11.25 0.78 -4.08
CA LEU A 140 -9.85 1.03 -4.39
C LEU A 140 -9.68 0.97 -5.91
N GLN A 141 -9.44 2.13 -6.53
CA GLN A 141 -9.19 2.22 -7.97
C GLN A 141 -7.82 1.66 -8.31
N LEU A 142 -7.78 0.72 -9.25
CA LEU A 142 -6.56 0.18 -9.84
C LEU A 142 -6.10 1.05 -11.02
N SER A 143 -5.24 0.52 -11.88
CA SER A 143 -4.90 1.14 -13.16
C SER A 143 -6.00 0.89 -14.18
N ASP A 144 -6.06 1.68 -15.25
CA ASP A 144 -6.90 1.39 -16.42
C ASP A 144 -6.23 0.41 -17.39
N ALA A 145 -4.91 0.22 -17.25
CA ALA A 145 -4.15 -0.75 -18.01
C ALA A 145 -4.12 -2.11 -17.27
N GLY A 146 -4.18 -3.20 -18.03
CA GLY A 146 -4.20 -4.57 -17.50
C GLY A 146 -5.05 -5.53 -18.31
N ASP A 147 -4.63 -6.79 -18.35
CA ASP A 147 -5.32 -7.87 -19.06
C ASP A 147 -6.38 -8.53 -18.17
N ARG A 148 -6.17 -8.53 -16.86
CA ARG A 148 -7.15 -8.95 -15.85
C ARG A 148 -7.95 -7.78 -15.33
N THR A 149 -9.24 -8.00 -15.06
CA THR A 149 -10.17 -6.96 -14.65
C THR A 149 -10.85 -7.31 -13.33
N CYS A 150 -10.72 -6.45 -12.33
CA CYS A 150 -11.61 -6.37 -11.18
C CYS A 150 -12.71 -5.36 -11.49
N ALA A 151 -13.73 -5.74 -12.25
CA ALA A 151 -14.90 -4.89 -12.48
C ALA A 151 -16.13 -5.68 -12.03
N PRO A 152 -17.13 -5.01 -11.41
CA PRO A 152 -18.41 -5.66 -11.20
C PRO A 152 -18.95 -6.11 -12.55
N SER A 153 -19.36 -7.37 -12.62
CA SER A 153 -20.05 -7.97 -13.77
C SER A 153 -21.37 -7.27 -14.09
#